data_AF-A0A7W1KGX7-F1
#
_entry.id   AF-A0A7W1KGX7-F1
#
_cell.length_a   1.000
_cell.length_b   1.000
_cell.length_c   1.000
_cell.angle_alpha   90.00
_cell.angle_beta   90.00
_cell.angle_gamma   90.00
#
_symmetry.space_group_name_H-M   'P 1'
#
loop_
_entity.id
_entity.type
_entity.pdbx_description
1 polymer ?
#
loop_
_entity_poly.entity_id
_entity_poly.type
_entity_poly.pdbx_seq_one_letter_code
_entity_poly.pdbx_strand_id
1 'polypeptide(L)'
;MNYFIRTAGPIDRFLDTITSYKLLLYFLQILLAWTIIGAGFGWLPFEWYQIFLSALLLTTVCWSAGWFFGRSLDIPRNAESDYITALILTLILSPGSSLSDFAILAAAGLLAVSSKYLIVLSRRHILNPAAFGAFGVGFLLDYFPSWWVGTSITTPLLLIGGLLILRKMKRFIMVGTFLGLYVVVFSVTVLSTSGDLVEGLRLGFTATPLLFFAFVMLTEPLTSPYALNKALPYAVLVGLLYSTTRLKLAPEEALLIGNLFAYALVRDKRIELIFLKKKKEAQGIYSYLFSLKKPFSFTPGQFMEWTLPLSKSDSRGNRRYLTVSSSPTEKSQMMMSVKLPDNPSSFKQRLNTFLPGDKIMVSHLSGNFVLPKDVSQKLAFIAGGVGITPFRSIVKYAVDSQIHKDSVLLYSSNSPQEFAFVDLFKKASAFGLRTFYTVSAKELSLADWGGPRGPINSAMIKQSMPDYSDRLFYVSGPYGFVQAVDIELGKLGVPSRQIKLDYFPGYG
;
A
#
# COMPACT_ATOMS: atom_id res chain seq x y z
N MET A 1 -6.53 -1.88 -13.68
CA MET A 1 -7.17 -1.73 -12.34
C MET A 1 -8.36 -2.68 -12.16
N ASN A 2 -9.22 -2.84 -13.18
CA ASN A 2 -10.43 -3.69 -13.10
C ASN A 2 -10.19 -5.20 -13.01
N TYR A 3 -9.03 -5.71 -13.45
CA TYR A 3 -8.75 -7.15 -13.47
C TYR A 3 -8.56 -7.78 -12.07
N PHE A 4 -8.08 -7.01 -11.09
CA PHE A 4 -7.77 -7.53 -9.75
C PHE A 4 -8.97 -7.56 -8.78
N ILE A 5 -10.04 -6.81 -9.06
CA ILE A 5 -11.20 -6.71 -8.17
C ILE A 5 -12.16 -7.89 -8.36
N ARG A 6 -12.19 -8.49 -9.55
CA ARG A 6 -12.93 -9.74 -9.81
C ARG A 6 -12.37 -10.97 -9.06
N THR A 7 -11.19 -10.87 -8.45
CA THR A 7 -10.47 -12.03 -7.90
C THR A 7 -10.08 -11.88 -6.44
N ALA A 8 -10.66 -10.96 -5.65
CA ALA A 8 -10.33 -10.90 -4.24
C ALA A 8 -11.02 -12.04 -3.46
N GLY A 9 -10.38 -13.20 -3.61
CA GLY A 9 -10.70 -14.44 -2.95
C GLY A 9 -10.27 -14.43 -1.48
N PRO A 10 -10.28 -15.59 -0.82
CA PRO A 10 -9.91 -15.74 0.58
C PRO A 10 -8.56 -15.10 0.93
N ILE A 11 -7.59 -15.15 0.01
CA ILE A 11 -6.24 -14.59 0.18
C ILE A 11 -6.29 -13.08 0.37
N ASP A 12 -7.02 -12.33 -0.45
CA ASP A 12 -7.04 -10.86 -0.34
C ASP A 12 -7.74 -10.40 0.93
N ARG A 13 -8.80 -11.12 1.36
CA ARG A 13 -9.44 -10.88 2.67
C ARG A 13 -8.48 -11.10 3.82
N PHE A 14 -7.75 -12.21 3.82
CA PHE A 14 -6.71 -12.49 4.82
C PHE A 14 -5.63 -11.40 4.82
N LEU A 15 -5.07 -11.09 3.65
CA LEU A 15 -4.05 -10.06 3.50
C LEU A 15 -4.52 -8.70 4.02
N ASP A 16 -5.79 -8.32 3.82
CA ASP A 16 -6.35 -7.05 4.30
C ASP A 16 -6.44 -6.94 5.84
N THR A 17 -6.39 -8.05 6.57
CA THR A 17 -6.33 -8.07 8.04
C THR A 17 -4.95 -7.74 8.62
N ILE A 18 -3.89 -7.80 7.80
CA ILE A 18 -2.48 -7.69 8.22
C ILE A 18 -1.82 -6.51 7.50
N THR A 19 -0.96 -5.73 8.18
CA THR A 19 -0.11 -4.75 7.51
C THR A 19 0.92 -5.43 6.60
N SER A 20 1.40 -4.73 5.57
CA SER A 20 2.53 -5.21 4.76
C SER A 20 3.80 -5.43 5.60
N TYR A 21 3.99 -4.66 6.67
CA TYR A 21 5.10 -4.83 7.61
C TYR A 21 5.01 -6.13 8.39
N LYS A 22 3.84 -6.44 8.97
CA LYS A 22 3.63 -7.69 9.71
C LYS A 22 3.74 -8.90 8.79
N LEU A 23 3.17 -8.81 7.58
CA LEU A 23 3.32 -9.86 6.57
C LEU A 23 4.80 -10.13 6.26
N LEU A 24 5.57 -9.07 6.00
CA LEU A 24 7.01 -9.19 5.73
C LEU A 24 7.77 -9.73 6.95
N LEU A 25 7.45 -9.26 8.16
CA LEU A 25 8.06 -9.74 9.39
C LEU A 25 7.80 -11.24 9.61
N TYR A 26 6.56 -11.70 9.50
CA TYR A 26 6.21 -13.12 9.65
C TYR A 26 6.87 -13.96 8.57
N PHE A 27 6.92 -13.48 7.33
CA PHE A 27 7.63 -14.16 6.25
C PHE A 27 9.12 -14.34 6.58
N LEU A 28 9.81 -13.28 7.03
CA LEU A 28 11.22 -13.33 7.38
C LEU A 28 11.49 -14.23 8.60
N GLN A 29 10.58 -14.26 9.58
CA GLN A 29 10.68 -15.16 10.74
C GLN A 29 10.53 -16.63 10.33
N ILE A 30 9.54 -16.94 9.47
CA ILE A 30 9.36 -18.29 8.93
C ILE A 30 10.59 -18.72 8.13
N LEU A 31 11.13 -17.80 7.31
CA LEU A 31 12.33 -18.07 6.53
C LEU A 31 13.56 -18.33 7.41
N LEU A 32 13.76 -17.51 8.45
CA LEU A 32 14.84 -17.73 9.42
C LEU A 32 14.69 -19.08 10.14
N ALA A 33 13.48 -19.39 10.64
CA ALA A 33 13.23 -20.67 11.30
C ALA A 33 13.52 -21.86 10.37
N TRP A 34 13.11 -21.77 9.10
CA TRP A 34 13.42 -22.78 8.09
C TRP A 34 14.92 -22.94 7.87
N THR A 35 15.69 -21.85 7.83
CA THR A 35 17.15 -21.92 7.69
C THR A 35 17.83 -22.52 8.91
N ILE A 36 17.37 -22.22 10.13
CA ILE A 36 17.92 -22.81 11.36
C ILE A 36 17.66 -24.33 11.38
N ILE A 37 16.44 -24.74 11.03
CA ILE A 37 16.07 -26.16 10.92
C ILE A 37 16.94 -26.83 9.86
N GLY A 38 17.05 -26.24 8.67
CA GLY A 38 17.86 -26.79 7.58
C GLY A 38 19.34 -26.92 7.91
N ALA A 39 19.91 -25.94 8.63
CA ALA A 39 21.26 -26.01 9.16
C ALA A 39 21.42 -27.17 10.16
N GLY A 40 20.44 -27.40 11.04
CA GLY A 40 20.45 -28.53 11.97
C GLY A 40 20.43 -29.90 11.29
N PHE A 41 19.91 -29.99 10.07
CA PHE A 41 19.95 -31.19 9.23
C PHE A 41 21.15 -31.23 8.26
N GLY A 42 22.06 -30.26 8.31
CA GLY A 42 23.23 -30.20 7.42
C GLY A 42 22.89 -29.82 5.98
N TRP A 43 21.72 -29.22 5.72
CA TRP A 43 21.34 -28.76 4.38
C TRP A 43 22.02 -27.44 3.99
N LEU A 44 22.56 -26.73 4.99
CA LEU A 44 23.28 -25.47 4.83
C LEU A 44 24.70 -25.64 5.38
N PRO A 45 25.69 -24.89 4.85
CA PRO A 45 27.08 -25.00 5.26
C PRO A 45 27.39 -24.32 6.60
N PHE A 46 26.35 -23.88 7.33
CA PHE A 46 26.49 -23.18 8.61
C PHE A 46 25.93 -24.02 9.73
N GLU A 47 26.47 -23.84 10.92
CA GLU A 47 25.91 -24.41 12.11
C GLU A 47 24.64 -23.66 12.52
N TRP A 48 23.61 -24.38 12.96
CA TRP A 48 22.33 -23.79 13.34
C TRP A 48 22.47 -22.73 14.45
N TYR A 49 23.43 -22.91 15.36
CA TYR A 49 23.68 -21.99 16.45
C TYR A 49 24.36 -20.70 15.98
N GLN A 50 25.18 -20.74 14.93
CA GLN A 50 25.77 -19.53 14.33
C GLN A 50 24.68 -18.62 13.76
N ILE A 51 23.72 -19.21 13.04
CA ILE A 51 22.56 -18.48 12.50
C ILE A 51 21.73 -17.90 13.65
N PHE A 52 21.42 -18.71 14.66
CA PHE A 52 20.61 -18.28 15.80
C PHE A 52 21.26 -17.14 16.59
N LEU A 53 22.54 -17.27 16.95
CA LEU A 53 23.27 -16.25 17.70
C LEU A 53 23.43 -14.95 16.89
N SER A 54 23.66 -15.05 15.58
CA SER A 54 23.71 -13.89 14.68
C SER A 54 22.37 -13.16 14.65
N ALA A 55 21.27 -13.91 14.52
CA ALA A 55 19.92 -13.35 14.54
C ALA A 55 19.59 -12.66 15.86
N LEU A 56 19.96 -13.29 16.99
CA LEU A 56 19.76 -12.75 18.33
C LEU A 56 20.55 -11.44 18.53
N LEU A 57 21.82 -11.43 18.13
CA LEU A 57 22.67 -10.24 18.20
C LEU A 57 22.11 -9.11 17.35
N LEU A 58 21.86 -9.35 16.06
CA LEU A 58 21.36 -8.33 15.14
C LEU A 58 20.01 -7.78 15.59
N THR A 59 19.12 -8.63 16.10
CA THR A 59 17.83 -8.21 16.67
C THR A 59 18.03 -7.29 17.87
N THR A 60 18.91 -7.67 18.80
CA THR A 60 19.19 -6.90 20.01
C THR A 60 19.82 -5.55 19.66
N VAL A 61 20.81 -5.54 18.77
CA VAL A 61 21.51 -4.33 18.32
C VAL A 61 20.55 -3.39 17.58
N CYS A 62 19.81 -3.89 16.59
CA CYS A 62 18.89 -3.06 15.82
C CYS A 62 17.77 -2.49 16.71
N TRP A 63 17.24 -3.30 17.63
CA TRP A 63 16.20 -2.85 18.56
C TRP A 63 16.73 -1.78 19.52
N SER A 64 17.92 -1.98 20.08
CA SER A 64 18.54 -1.06 21.05
C SER A 64 18.91 0.26 20.39
N ALA A 65 19.51 0.20 19.20
CA ALA A 65 19.82 1.38 18.38
C ALA A 65 18.55 2.15 18.01
N GLY A 66 17.49 1.46 17.57
CA GLY A 66 16.24 2.11 17.19
C GLY A 66 15.54 2.77 18.38
N TRP A 67 15.59 2.14 19.55
CA TRP A 67 15.15 2.74 20.81
C TRP A 67 15.94 4.01 21.13
N PHE A 68 17.27 3.92 21.11
CA PHE A 68 18.17 5.03 21.43
C PHE A 68 17.95 6.22 20.50
N PHE A 69 18.03 6.03 19.18
CA PHE A 69 17.83 7.13 18.22
C PHE A 69 16.41 7.70 18.27
N GLY A 70 15.38 6.86 18.40
CA GLY A 70 14.00 7.31 18.54
C GLY A 70 13.78 8.18 19.78
N ARG A 71 14.36 7.80 20.91
CA ARG A 71 14.31 8.54 22.17
C ARG A 71 15.10 9.85 22.10
N SER A 72 16.32 9.80 21.58
CA SER A 72 17.25 10.95 21.54
C SER A 72 16.85 12.02 20.54
N LEU A 73 16.20 11.65 19.43
CA LEU A 73 15.78 12.58 18.37
C LEU A 73 14.29 12.93 18.42
N ASP A 74 13.54 12.43 19.40
CA ASP A 74 12.08 12.58 19.52
C ASP A 74 11.33 12.17 18.24
N ILE A 75 11.78 11.07 17.62
CA ILE A 75 11.20 10.53 16.37
C ILE A 75 10.36 9.29 16.72
N PRO A 76 9.08 9.22 16.30
CA PRO A 76 8.25 8.04 16.50
C PRO A 76 8.89 6.78 15.92
N ARG A 77 9.08 5.76 16.77
CA ARG A 77 9.71 4.50 16.41
C ARG A 77 8.69 3.48 15.92
N ASN A 78 9.03 2.76 14.85
CA ASN A 78 8.32 1.54 14.46
C ASN A 78 9.19 0.30 14.77
N ALA A 79 8.92 -0.39 15.88
CA ALA A 79 9.69 -1.56 16.30
C ALA A 79 9.69 -2.70 15.26
N GLU A 80 8.60 -2.85 14.49
CA GLU A 80 8.50 -3.86 13.42
C GLU A 80 9.59 -3.64 12.36
N SER A 81 9.94 -2.38 12.08
CA SER A 81 11.00 -2.05 11.13
C SER A 81 12.38 -2.48 11.61
N ASP A 82 12.64 -2.43 12.91
CA ASP A 82 13.94 -2.85 13.49
C ASP A 82 14.11 -4.36 13.37
N TYR A 83 13.06 -5.12 13.70
CA TYR A 83 13.06 -6.58 13.51
C TYR A 83 13.23 -6.98 12.05
N ILE A 84 12.52 -6.34 11.13
CA ILE A 84 12.67 -6.61 9.68
C ILE A 84 14.11 -6.33 9.24
N THR A 85 14.72 -5.22 9.69
CA THR A 85 16.10 -4.88 9.32
C THR A 85 17.08 -5.92 9.83
N ALA A 86 16.96 -6.34 11.10
CA ALA A 86 17.79 -7.37 11.70
C ALA A 86 17.66 -8.72 10.96
N LEU A 87 16.44 -9.13 10.64
CA LEU A 87 16.20 -10.40 9.94
C LEU A 87 16.73 -10.38 8.51
N ILE A 88 16.59 -9.26 7.78
CA ILE A 88 17.20 -9.13 6.45
C ILE A 88 18.71 -9.24 6.55
N LEU A 89 19.37 -8.49 7.46
CA LEU A 89 20.82 -8.57 7.66
C LEU A 89 21.26 -9.99 8.01
N THR A 90 20.52 -10.69 8.87
CA THR A 90 20.80 -12.08 9.25
C THR A 90 20.81 -13.00 8.03
N LEU A 91 19.90 -12.79 7.08
CA LEU A 91 19.72 -13.64 5.90
C LEU A 91 20.67 -13.29 4.74
N ILE A 92 21.35 -12.13 4.78
CA ILE A 92 22.27 -11.70 3.71
C ILE A 92 23.73 -11.64 4.13
N LEU A 93 24.04 -11.45 5.42
CA LEU A 93 25.40 -11.49 5.95
C LEU A 93 25.72 -12.89 6.46
N SER A 94 26.97 -13.34 6.32
CA SER A 94 27.36 -14.67 6.77
C SER A 94 27.18 -14.79 8.29
N PRO A 95 26.66 -15.93 8.80
CA PRO A 95 26.57 -16.18 10.23
C PRO A 95 27.93 -16.06 10.91
N GLY A 96 27.96 -15.44 12.09
CA GLY A 96 29.19 -15.24 12.85
C GLY A 96 29.75 -16.54 13.39
N SER A 97 31.04 -16.77 13.15
CA SER A 97 31.81 -17.93 13.64
C SER A 97 32.87 -17.53 14.67
N SER A 98 33.22 -16.24 14.70
CA SER A 98 34.26 -15.66 15.55
C SER A 98 33.77 -14.35 16.19
N LEU A 99 34.48 -13.88 17.22
CA LEU A 99 34.15 -12.59 17.88
C LEU A 99 34.22 -11.41 16.91
N SER A 100 35.15 -11.44 15.96
CA SER A 100 35.25 -10.43 14.90
C SER A 100 34.03 -10.43 13.99
N ASP A 101 33.52 -11.61 13.61
CA ASP A 101 32.32 -11.68 12.77
C ASP A 101 31.11 -11.08 13.50
N PHE A 102 30.92 -11.41 14.79
CA PHE A 102 29.85 -10.83 15.59
C PHE A 102 30.00 -9.31 15.74
N ALA A 103 31.23 -8.79 15.88
CA ALA A 103 31.46 -7.34 15.90
C ALA A 103 31.07 -6.67 14.57
N ILE A 104 31.37 -7.30 13.43
CA ILE A 104 30.97 -6.83 12.10
C ILE A 104 29.44 -6.84 11.96
N LEU A 105 28.77 -7.92 12.38
CA LEU A 105 27.30 -8.00 12.36
C LEU A 105 26.67 -6.90 13.22
N ALA A 106 27.21 -6.64 14.41
CA ALA A 106 26.76 -5.53 15.26
C ALA A 106 26.96 -4.17 14.57
N ALA A 107 28.10 -3.95 13.91
CA ALA A 107 28.35 -2.73 13.14
C ALA A 107 27.35 -2.56 11.99
N ALA A 108 27.04 -3.64 11.24
CA ALA A 108 26.04 -3.62 10.18
C ALA A 108 24.65 -3.24 10.70
N GLY A 109 24.24 -3.81 11.85
CA GLY A 109 22.98 -3.47 12.50
C GLY A 109 22.90 -1.99 12.93
N LEU A 110 23.99 -1.46 13.50
CA LEU A 110 24.09 -0.05 13.91
C LEU A 110 24.04 0.90 12.70
N LEU A 111 24.80 0.62 11.65
CA LEU A 111 24.81 1.40 10.41
C LEU A 111 23.43 1.37 9.74
N ALA A 112 22.80 0.20 9.68
CA ALA A 112 21.47 0.05 9.11
C ALA A 112 20.45 0.91 9.85
N VAL A 113 20.39 0.80 11.17
CA VAL A 113 19.40 1.56 11.95
C VAL A 113 19.70 3.06 11.92
N SER A 114 20.96 3.49 12.02
CA SER A 114 21.32 4.91 12.00
C SER A 114 20.87 5.61 10.70
N SER A 115 20.90 4.91 9.56
CA SER A 115 20.41 5.44 8.28
C SER A 115 18.95 5.91 8.32
N LYS A 116 18.10 5.26 9.14
CA LYS A 116 16.67 5.62 9.29
C LYS A 116 16.45 6.93 10.04
N TYR A 117 17.47 7.42 10.74
CA TYR A 117 17.37 8.59 11.61
C TYR A 117 18.27 9.74 11.14
N LEU A 118 19.49 9.42 10.73
CA LEU A 118 20.50 10.40 10.33
C LEU A 118 20.43 10.71 8.83
N ILE A 119 20.06 9.73 7.99
CA ILE A 119 19.98 9.88 6.52
C ILE A 119 18.50 10.04 6.13
N VAL A 120 17.89 11.10 6.67
CA VAL A 120 16.47 11.41 6.51
C VAL A 120 16.33 12.85 6.00
N LEU A 121 15.85 13.00 4.77
CA LEU A 121 15.47 14.32 4.26
C LEU A 121 13.94 14.46 4.23
N SER A 122 13.44 15.59 4.72
CA SER A 122 12.00 15.90 4.78
C SER A 122 11.16 14.83 5.51
N ARG A 123 11.71 14.24 6.58
CA ARG A 123 11.07 13.16 7.38
C ARG A 123 10.74 11.89 6.58
N ARG A 124 11.52 11.58 5.54
CA ARG A 124 11.41 10.36 4.73
C ARG A 124 12.75 9.61 4.69
N HIS A 125 12.70 8.29 4.83
CA HIS A 125 13.87 7.43 4.68
C HIS A 125 14.29 7.41 3.20
N ILE A 126 15.57 7.61 2.95
CA ILE A 126 16.09 7.69 1.59
C ILE A 126 16.53 6.32 1.11
N LEU A 127 17.28 5.61 1.96
CA LEU A 127 17.97 4.36 1.64
C LEU A 127 17.34 3.18 2.37
N ASN A 128 17.38 2.01 1.75
CA ASN A 128 17.02 0.75 2.39
C ASN A 128 17.99 0.51 3.56
N PRO A 129 17.48 0.43 4.81
CA PRO A 129 18.33 0.33 5.99
C PRO A 129 19.25 -0.88 5.98
N ALA A 130 18.73 -2.06 5.61
CA ALA A 130 19.53 -3.28 5.59
C ALA A 130 20.58 -3.24 4.49
N ALA A 131 20.24 -2.73 3.29
CA ALA A 131 21.20 -2.52 2.21
C ALA A 131 22.30 -1.54 2.61
N PHE A 132 21.95 -0.46 3.32
CA PHE A 132 22.93 0.52 3.80
C PHE A 132 23.85 -0.07 4.87
N GLY A 133 23.33 -0.87 5.80
CA GLY A 133 24.16 -1.56 6.79
C GLY A 133 25.13 -2.55 6.15
N ALA A 134 24.64 -3.35 5.20
CA ALA A 134 25.42 -4.30 4.42
C ALA A 134 26.52 -3.61 3.59
N PHE A 135 26.16 -2.57 2.84
CA PHE A 135 27.11 -1.74 2.10
C PHE A 135 28.15 -1.10 3.03
N GLY A 136 27.71 -0.58 4.18
CA GLY A 136 28.59 0.10 5.12
C GLY A 136 29.69 -0.79 5.69
N VAL A 137 29.38 -2.04 6.04
CA VAL A 137 30.43 -2.99 6.48
C VAL A 137 31.29 -3.50 5.34
N GLY A 138 30.74 -3.67 4.13
CA GLY A 138 31.55 -3.97 2.94
C GLY A 138 32.55 -2.86 2.65
N PHE A 139 32.09 -1.61 2.67
CA PHE A 139 32.92 -0.44 2.38
C PHE A 139 33.96 -0.14 3.47
N LEU A 140 33.59 -0.27 4.76
CA LEU A 140 34.46 0.12 5.87
C LEU A 140 35.36 -1.01 6.38
N LEU A 141 34.91 -2.26 6.28
CA LEU A 141 35.52 -3.42 6.93
C LEU A 141 35.84 -4.56 5.95
N ASP A 142 35.69 -4.32 4.64
CA ASP A 142 35.92 -5.31 3.57
C ASP A 142 35.08 -6.60 3.75
N TYR A 143 33.89 -6.46 4.36
CA TYR A 143 32.99 -7.57 4.64
C TYR A 143 31.77 -7.54 3.72
N PHE A 144 31.83 -8.28 2.62
CA PHE A 144 30.76 -8.30 1.62
C PHE A 144 29.65 -9.29 1.98
N PRO A 145 28.37 -8.94 1.74
CA PRO A 145 27.26 -9.84 1.96
C PRO A 145 27.37 -11.10 1.09
N SER A 146 27.23 -12.27 1.71
CA SER A 146 27.24 -13.56 1.02
C SER A 146 25.90 -13.91 0.39
N TRP A 147 24.82 -13.25 0.83
CA TRP A 147 23.45 -13.51 0.40
C TRP A 147 23.05 -14.99 0.52
N TRP A 148 23.52 -15.62 1.58
CA TRP A 148 23.43 -17.07 1.79
C TRP A 148 22.01 -17.63 1.88
N VAL A 149 20.99 -16.79 2.07
CA VAL A 149 19.58 -17.21 1.96
C VAL A 149 19.19 -17.64 0.54
N GLY A 150 19.93 -17.28 -0.50
CA GLY A 150 19.61 -17.60 -1.90
C GLY A 150 19.92 -19.04 -2.32
N THR A 151 19.26 -20.03 -1.71
CA THR A 151 19.47 -21.45 -1.99
C THR A 151 18.22 -22.13 -2.57
N SER A 152 18.41 -23.33 -3.15
CA SER A 152 17.30 -24.17 -3.60
C SER A 152 16.35 -24.56 -2.46
N ILE A 153 16.86 -24.67 -1.23
CA ILE A 153 16.10 -25.04 -0.02
C ILE A 153 15.11 -23.94 0.42
N THR A 154 15.48 -22.67 0.25
CA THR A 154 14.65 -21.52 0.62
C THR A 154 13.74 -21.06 -0.51
N THR A 155 14.04 -21.44 -1.75
CA THR A 155 13.32 -21.02 -2.97
C THR A 155 11.80 -21.24 -2.90
N PRO A 156 11.27 -22.39 -2.44
CA PRO A 156 9.81 -22.58 -2.34
C PRO A 156 9.14 -21.57 -1.40
N LEU A 157 9.76 -21.30 -0.23
CA LEU A 157 9.25 -20.31 0.72
C LEU A 157 9.35 -18.89 0.15
N LEU A 158 10.44 -18.57 -0.55
CA LEU A 158 10.62 -17.29 -1.22
C LEU A 158 9.53 -17.03 -2.26
N LEU A 159 9.17 -18.04 -3.05
CA LEU A 159 8.09 -17.92 -4.03
C LEU A 159 6.73 -17.71 -3.35
N ILE A 160 6.38 -18.54 -2.37
CA ILE A 160 5.08 -18.43 -1.68
C ILE A 160 4.96 -17.10 -0.95
N GLY A 161 5.91 -16.80 -0.07
CA GLY A 161 5.90 -15.57 0.73
C GLY A 161 6.08 -14.31 -0.13
N GLY A 162 6.96 -14.37 -1.11
CA GLY A 162 7.18 -13.28 -2.07
C GLY A 162 5.92 -12.94 -2.86
N LEU A 163 5.22 -13.93 -3.42
CA LEU A 163 3.98 -13.69 -4.15
C LEU A 163 2.88 -13.09 -3.26
N LEU A 164 2.79 -13.50 -1.99
CA LEU A 164 1.87 -12.90 -1.02
C LEU A 164 2.23 -11.42 -0.73
N ILE A 165 3.52 -11.11 -0.57
CA ILE A 165 4.02 -9.74 -0.40
C ILE A 165 3.68 -8.90 -1.64
N LEU A 166 3.99 -9.39 -2.85
CA LEU A 166 3.69 -8.69 -4.10
C LEU A 166 2.20 -8.43 -4.27
N ARG A 167 1.35 -9.39 -3.88
CA ARG A 167 -0.10 -9.24 -3.91
C ARG A 167 -0.59 -8.19 -2.92
N LYS A 168 -0.16 -8.27 -1.66
CA LYS A 168 -0.51 -7.29 -0.63
C LYS A 168 -0.11 -5.88 -1.02
N MET A 169 1.08 -5.74 -1.59
CA MET A 169 1.68 -4.44 -1.92
C MET A 169 1.31 -3.95 -3.33
N LYS A 170 0.65 -4.79 -4.15
CA LYS A 170 0.33 -4.53 -5.55
C LYS A 170 1.58 -4.20 -6.40
N ARG A 171 2.68 -4.91 -6.16
CA ARG A 171 4.00 -4.65 -6.77
C ARG A 171 4.41 -5.62 -7.89
N PHE A 172 3.48 -6.44 -8.39
CA PHE A 172 3.75 -7.41 -9.48
C PHE A 172 4.41 -6.80 -10.72
N ILE A 173 3.90 -5.66 -11.20
CA ILE A 173 4.43 -5.05 -12.43
C ILE A 173 5.87 -4.56 -12.22
N MET A 174 6.14 -3.95 -11.06
CA MET A 174 7.48 -3.45 -10.72
C MET A 174 8.49 -4.60 -10.66
N VAL A 175 8.16 -5.68 -9.94
CA VAL A 175 9.05 -6.84 -9.81
C VAL A 175 9.17 -7.61 -11.12
N GLY A 176 8.09 -7.78 -11.87
CA GLY A 176 8.13 -8.39 -13.19
C GLY A 176 9.02 -7.61 -14.18
N THR A 177 9.03 -6.28 -14.09
CA THR A 177 9.91 -5.43 -14.91
C THR A 177 11.38 -5.66 -14.56
N PHE A 178 11.70 -5.69 -13.26
CA PHE A 178 13.05 -5.99 -12.77
C PHE A 178 13.53 -7.38 -13.22
N LEU A 179 12.73 -8.42 -12.97
CA LEU A 179 13.06 -9.80 -13.33
C LEU A 179 13.16 -9.99 -14.85
N GLY A 180 12.27 -9.36 -15.63
CA GLY A 180 12.33 -9.41 -17.09
C GLY A 180 13.63 -8.81 -17.64
N LEU A 181 14.06 -7.67 -17.10
CA LEU A 181 15.36 -7.08 -17.47
C LEU A 181 16.53 -7.95 -17.04
N TYR A 182 16.48 -8.52 -15.84
CA TYR A 182 17.49 -9.47 -15.40
C TYR A 182 17.63 -10.63 -16.39
N VAL A 183 16.52 -11.28 -16.78
CA VAL A 183 16.51 -12.36 -17.78
C VAL A 183 17.15 -11.91 -19.08
N VAL A 184 16.76 -10.75 -19.61
CA VAL A 184 17.27 -10.24 -20.89
C VAL A 184 18.78 -9.99 -20.84
N VAL A 185 19.24 -9.21 -19.86
CA VAL A 185 20.67 -8.85 -19.76
C VAL A 185 21.53 -10.07 -19.43
N PHE A 186 21.05 -10.94 -18.55
CA PHE A 186 21.74 -12.17 -18.20
C PHE A 186 21.82 -13.12 -19.41
N SER A 187 20.74 -13.30 -20.17
CA SER A 187 20.74 -14.11 -21.40
C SER A 187 21.74 -13.61 -22.43
N VAL A 188 21.81 -12.29 -22.65
CA VAL A 188 22.81 -11.68 -23.54
C VAL A 188 24.23 -11.96 -23.05
N THR A 189 24.46 -11.86 -21.74
CA THR A 189 25.77 -12.12 -21.13
C THR A 189 26.19 -13.59 -21.30
N VAL A 190 25.29 -14.53 -21.01
CA VAL A 190 25.52 -15.97 -21.17
C VAL A 190 25.81 -16.32 -22.63
N LEU A 191 25.01 -15.82 -23.56
CA LEU A 191 25.22 -16.03 -24.99
C LEU A 191 26.57 -15.46 -25.47
N SER A 192 27.02 -14.34 -24.89
CA SER A 192 28.32 -13.76 -25.22
C SER A 192 29.53 -14.47 -24.60
N THR A 193 29.32 -15.32 -23.58
CA THR A 193 30.42 -15.92 -22.79
C THR A 193 30.51 -17.43 -22.96
N SER A 194 29.40 -18.16 -22.76
CA SER A 194 29.38 -19.64 -22.72
C SER A 194 28.62 -20.29 -23.89
N GLY A 195 27.71 -19.57 -24.55
CA GLY A 195 26.90 -20.10 -25.65
C GLY A 195 25.77 -21.06 -25.26
N ASP A 196 25.84 -21.70 -24.08
CA ASP A 196 24.75 -22.52 -23.53
C ASP A 196 23.78 -21.68 -22.70
N LEU A 197 22.70 -21.25 -23.34
CA LEU A 197 21.66 -20.44 -22.72
C LEU A 197 20.86 -21.22 -21.65
N VAL A 198 20.66 -22.52 -21.84
CA VAL A 198 19.78 -23.32 -20.97
C VAL A 198 20.46 -23.53 -19.62
N GLU A 199 21.72 -23.98 -19.62
CA GLU A 199 22.46 -24.19 -18.39
C GLU A 199 22.78 -22.85 -17.69
N GLY A 200 23.11 -21.80 -18.46
CA GLY A 200 23.31 -20.47 -17.91
C GLY A 200 22.06 -19.96 -17.19
N LEU A 201 20.89 -20.04 -17.82
CA LEU A 201 19.62 -19.64 -17.19
C LEU A 201 19.29 -20.51 -15.98
N ARG A 202 19.50 -21.83 -16.04
CA ARG A 202 19.28 -22.71 -14.89
C ARG A 202 20.08 -22.24 -13.69
N LEU A 203 21.39 -21.99 -13.86
CA LEU A 203 22.27 -21.51 -12.80
C LEU A 203 21.86 -20.12 -12.28
N GLY A 204 21.47 -19.21 -13.17
CA GLY A 204 21.00 -17.87 -12.80
C GLY A 204 19.72 -17.85 -11.94
N PHE A 205 18.88 -18.88 -12.05
CA PHE A 205 17.59 -18.96 -11.34
C PHE A 205 17.54 -19.90 -10.14
N THR A 206 18.34 -20.98 -10.11
CA THR A 206 18.26 -21.99 -9.03
C THR A 206 19.15 -21.70 -7.82
N ALA A 207 20.12 -20.80 -7.94
CA ALA A 207 21.11 -20.55 -6.89
C ALA A 207 21.49 -19.07 -6.76
N THR A 208 20.51 -18.16 -6.80
CA THR A 208 20.81 -16.72 -6.70
C THR A 208 20.00 -15.98 -5.64
N PRO A 209 20.60 -14.94 -5.02
CA PRO A 209 19.93 -13.98 -4.14
C PRO A 209 18.76 -13.21 -4.79
N LEU A 210 18.54 -13.40 -6.09
CA LEU A 210 17.63 -12.63 -6.93
C LEU A 210 16.21 -12.59 -6.40
N LEU A 211 15.65 -13.74 -6.00
CA LEU A 211 14.26 -13.81 -5.53
C LEU A 211 14.09 -13.08 -4.19
N PHE A 212 15.03 -13.27 -3.26
CA PHE A 212 15.02 -12.55 -1.99
C PHE A 212 15.15 -11.04 -2.23
N PHE A 213 16.10 -10.62 -3.07
CA PHE A 213 16.27 -9.23 -3.45
C PHE A 213 14.98 -8.64 -4.06
N ALA A 214 14.38 -9.33 -5.03
CA ALA A 214 13.22 -8.86 -5.77
C ALA A 214 11.95 -8.79 -4.91
N PHE A 215 11.74 -9.75 -4.00
CA PHE A 215 10.52 -9.86 -3.20
C PHE A 215 10.57 -9.16 -1.85
N VAL A 216 11.77 -8.91 -1.31
CA VAL A 216 11.94 -8.30 0.02
C VAL A 216 12.52 -6.90 -0.09
N MET A 217 13.67 -6.76 -0.76
CA MET A 217 14.45 -5.52 -0.70
C MET A 217 14.00 -4.50 -1.73
N LEU A 218 13.81 -4.90 -2.99
CA LEU A 218 13.34 -4.02 -4.06
C LEU A 218 11.95 -3.44 -3.77
N THR A 219 11.11 -4.21 -3.08
CA THR A 219 9.72 -3.87 -2.74
C THR A 219 9.55 -3.08 -1.46
N GLU A 220 10.62 -2.76 -0.74
CA GLU A 220 10.55 -2.08 0.55
C GLU A 220 9.74 -0.76 0.42
N PRO A 221 8.61 -0.61 1.14
CA PRO A 221 7.64 0.43 0.82
C PRO A 221 8.05 1.86 1.19
N LEU A 222 9.07 2.04 2.04
CA LEU A 222 9.52 3.39 2.43
C LEU A 222 10.44 4.03 1.38
N THR A 223 11.21 3.20 0.67
CA THR A 223 12.34 3.59 -0.16
C THR A 223 12.03 3.42 -1.65
N SER A 224 11.15 2.48 -2.01
CA SER A 224 10.70 2.27 -3.39
C SER A 224 9.44 3.09 -3.77
N PRO A 225 9.30 3.56 -5.03
CA PRO A 225 8.13 4.30 -5.49
C PRO A 225 6.88 3.41 -5.51
N TYR A 226 5.70 4.01 -5.27
CA TYR A 226 4.41 3.31 -5.36
C TYR A 226 3.71 3.50 -6.72
N ALA A 227 3.65 4.74 -7.22
CA ALA A 227 2.93 5.06 -8.45
C ALA A 227 3.60 4.39 -9.65
N LEU A 228 2.81 3.74 -10.53
CA LEU A 228 3.33 2.91 -11.62
C LEU A 228 4.31 3.66 -12.54
N ASN A 229 4.00 4.91 -12.86
CA ASN A 229 4.85 5.80 -13.67
C ASN A 229 6.20 6.13 -13.02
N LYS A 230 6.33 6.02 -11.70
CA LYS A 230 7.58 6.18 -10.95
C LYS A 230 8.26 4.83 -10.65
N ALA A 231 7.46 3.78 -10.41
CA ALA A 231 7.93 2.45 -10.06
C ALA A 231 8.59 1.73 -11.25
N LEU A 232 8.06 1.91 -12.47
CA LEU A 232 8.65 1.34 -13.70
C LEU A 232 10.08 1.83 -13.96
N PRO A 233 10.37 3.15 -14.09
CA PRO A 233 11.74 3.60 -14.33
C PRO A 233 12.69 3.21 -13.19
N TYR A 234 12.21 3.16 -11.94
CA TYR A 234 12.99 2.64 -10.81
C TYR A 234 13.37 1.17 -10.99
N ALA A 235 12.41 0.30 -11.31
CA ALA A 235 12.67 -1.12 -11.55
C ALA A 235 13.61 -1.34 -12.75
N VAL A 236 13.47 -0.51 -13.79
CA VAL A 236 14.36 -0.55 -14.95
C VAL A 236 15.80 -0.23 -14.56
N LEU A 237 16.01 0.87 -13.84
CA LEU A 237 17.33 1.27 -13.39
C LEU A 237 17.98 0.18 -12.51
N VAL A 238 17.27 -0.28 -11.48
CA VAL A 238 17.82 -1.30 -10.58
C VAL A 238 18.07 -2.61 -11.31
N GLY A 239 17.19 -3.00 -12.25
CA GLY A 239 17.37 -4.20 -13.08
C GLY A 239 18.65 -4.14 -13.91
N LEU A 240 18.92 -3.00 -14.56
CA LEU A 240 20.14 -2.80 -15.33
C LEU A 240 21.40 -2.80 -14.47
N LEU A 241 21.37 -2.10 -13.33
CA LEU A 241 22.51 -2.02 -12.40
C LEU A 241 22.83 -3.39 -11.77
N TYR A 242 21.80 -4.16 -11.40
CA TYR A 242 21.94 -5.48 -10.81
C TYR A 242 22.47 -6.51 -11.82
N SER A 243 22.01 -6.45 -13.07
CA SER A 243 22.28 -7.50 -14.06
C SER A 243 23.53 -7.26 -14.89
N THR A 244 24.05 -6.03 -14.95
CA THR A 244 25.21 -5.72 -15.79
C THR A 244 26.53 -6.16 -15.14
N THR A 245 27.24 -7.05 -15.83
CA THR A 245 28.58 -7.51 -15.40
C THR A 245 29.66 -6.46 -15.58
N ARG A 246 29.40 -5.39 -16.35
CA ARG A 246 30.38 -4.32 -16.62
C ARG A 246 30.68 -3.44 -15.42
N LEU A 247 29.65 -3.14 -14.61
CA LEU A 247 29.79 -2.26 -13.45
C LEU A 247 30.24 -3.00 -12.19
N LYS A 248 30.12 -4.34 -12.17
CA LYS A 248 30.46 -5.21 -11.01
C LYS A 248 29.86 -4.72 -9.69
N LEU A 249 28.65 -4.14 -9.75
CA LEU A 249 27.96 -3.66 -8.57
C LEU A 249 27.40 -4.84 -7.77
N ALA A 250 27.55 -4.78 -6.46
CA ALA A 250 26.86 -5.69 -5.57
C ALA A 250 25.34 -5.39 -5.57
N PRO A 251 24.48 -6.38 -5.27
CA PRO A 251 23.03 -6.19 -5.18
C PRO A 251 22.59 -4.99 -4.33
N GLU A 252 23.17 -4.82 -3.15
CA GLU A 252 22.88 -3.72 -2.22
C GLU A 252 23.27 -2.35 -2.80
N GLU A 253 24.37 -2.25 -3.54
CA GLU A 253 24.81 -1.01 -4.20
C GLU A 253 23.82 -0.59 -5.29
N ALA A 254 23.42 -1.54 -6.14
CA ALA A 254 22.41 -1.33 -7.17
C ALA A 254 21.08 -0.83 -6.56
N LEU A 255 20.70 -1.38 -5.40
CA LEU A 255 19.51 -0.94 -4.68
C LEU A 255 19.66 0.45 -4.08
N LEU A 256 20.81 0.78 -3.47
CA LEU A 256 21.06 2.10 -2.88
C LEU A 256 21.05 3.20 -3.95
N ILE A 257 21.67 2.98 -5.11
CA ILE A 257 21.60 3.89 -6.27
C ILE A 257 20.13 4.04 -6.73
N GLY A 258 19.41 2.92 -6.84
CA GLY A 258 17.99 2.94 -7.14
C GLY A 258 17.16 3.74 -6.13
N ASN A 259 17.45 3.63 -4.84
CA ASN A 259 16.77 4.34 -3.77
C ASN A 259 17.00 5.85 -3.86
N LEU A 260 18.23 6.29 -4.17
CA LEU A 260 18.53 7.70 -4.45
C LEU A 260 17.74 8.21 -5.66
N PHE A 261 17.67 7.42 -6.74
CA PHE A 261 16.86 7.73 -7.90
C PHE A 261 15.35 7.82 -7.56
N ALA A 262 14.83 6.85 -6.80
CA ALA A 262 13.45 6.86 -6.33
C ALA A 262 13.15 8.08 -5.44
N TYR A 263 14.09 8.48 -4.60
CA TYR A 263 13.98 9.68 -3.79
C TYR A 263 13.87 10.94 -4.66
N ALA A 264 14.74 11.08 -5.67
CA ALA A 264 14.72 12.19 -6.61
C ALA A 264 13.41 12.26 -7.45
N LEU A 265 12.89 11.10 -7.86
CA LEU A 265 11.63 10.97 -8.61
C LEU A 265 10.39 11.28 -7.76
N VAL A 266 10.37 10.82 -6.50
CA VAL A 266 9.20 10.93 -5.63
C VAL A 266 9.33 12.19 -4.77
N ARG A 267 8.90 13.33 -5.32
CA ARG A 267 8.78 14.61 -4.60
C ARG A 267 7.50 14.76 -3.76
N ASP A 268 6.85 13.65 -3.40
CA ASP A 268 5.55 13.70 -2.74
C ASP A 268 5.68 14.34 -1.35
N LYS A 269 5.20 15.58 -1.23
CA LYS A 269 5.27 16.36 0.00
C LYS A 269 4.36 15.71 1.04
N ARG A 270 4.91 15.33 2.18
CA ARG A 270 4.11 15.10 3.39
C ARG A 270 3.57 16.44 3.85
N ILE A 271 2.27 16.52 4.05
CA ILE A 271 1.58 17.74 4.48
C ILE A 271 1.07 17.50 5.89
N GLU A 272 1.47 18.36 6.81
CA GLU A 272 0.86 18.44 8.13
C GLU A 272 -0.44 19.23 8.01
N LEU A 273 -1.54 18.61 8.42
CA LEU A 273 -2.84 19.25 8.50
C LEU A 273 -3.21 19.44 9.97
N ILE A 274 -3.88 20.55 10.26
CA ILE A 274 -4.33 20.89 11.62
C ILE A 274 -5.83 20.65 11.69
N PHE A 275 -6.25 19.80 12.62
CA PHE A 275 -7.66 19.50 12.83
C PHE A 275 -8.42 20.74 13.27
N LEU A 276 -9.53 21.01 12.59
CA LEU A 276 -10.39 22.15 12.86
C LEU A 276 -11.62 21.71 13.65
N LYS A 277 -12.40 20.79 13.08
CA LYS A 277 -13.66 20.33 13.68
C LYS A 277 -14.14 19.01 13.11
N LYS A 278 -14.97 18.34 13.90
CA LYS A 278 -15.74 17.15 13.52
C LYS A 278 -17.17 17.59 13.21
N LYS A 279 -17.73 17.10 12.10
CA LYS A 279 -19.12 17.33 11.68
C LYS A 279 -19.83 15.98 11.54
N LYS A 280 -21.01 15.84 12.13
CA LYS A 280 -21.90 14.69 11.87
C LYS A 280 -22.59 14.90 10.54
N GLU A 281 -22.43 13.96 9.61
CA GLU A 281 -23.07 14.03 8.29
C GLU A 281 -24.30 13.13 8.19
N ALA A 282 -24.29 12.00 8.92
CA ALA A 282 -25.39 11.05 9.04
C ALA A 282 -25.20 10.20 10.32
N GLN A 283 -26.12 9.29 10.62
CA GLN A 283 -25.93 8.31 11.68
C GLN A 283 -24.67 7.47 11.40
N GLY A 284 -23.73 7.47 12.34
CA GLY A 284 -22.46 6.75 12.23
C GLY A 284 -21.44 7.33 11.23
N ILE A 285 -21.77 8.36 10.44
CA ILE A 285 -20.86 8.97 9.46
C ILE A 285 -20.47 10.38 9.88
N TYR A 286 -19.16 10.61 9.97
CA TYR A 286 -18.59 11.89 10.40
C TYR A 286 -17.53 12.38 9.43
N SER A 287 -17.53 13.69 9.19
CA SER A 287 -16.47 14.40 8.49
C SER A 287 -15.52 15.06 9.48
N TYR A 288 -14.23 14.93 9.22
CA TYR A 288 -13.14 15.57 9.93
C TYR A 288 -12.52 16.60 8.99
N LEU A 289 -12.58 17.87 9.39
CA LEU A 289 -12.11 18.99 8.59
C LEU A 289 -10.75 19.45 9.12
N PHE A 290 -9.82 19.67 8.21
CA PHE A 290 -8.47 20.08 8.53
C PHE A 290 -8.05 21.33 7.75
N SER A 291 -7.27 22.20 8.38
CA SER A 291 -6.74 23.41 7.75
C SER A 291 -5.59 23.10 6.80
N LEU A 292 -5.61 23.75 5.64
CA LEU A 292 -4.52 23.77 4.67
C LEU A 292 -3.76 25.09 4.77
N LYS A 293 -2.46 25.04 5.10
CA LYS A 293 -1.60 26.24 5.09
C LYS A 293 -1.44 26.85 3.69
N LYS A 294 -1.52 26.02 2.65
CA LYS A 294 -1.44 26.40 1.23
C LYS A 294 -2.45 25.58 0.43
N PRO A 295 -3.02 26.13 -0.65
CA PRO A 295 -3.86 25.36 -1.55
C PRO A 295 -3.16 24.08 -2.01
N PHE A 296 -3.90 22.97 -1.96
CA PHE A 296 -3.41 21.67 -2.40
C PHE A 296 -4.16 21.24 -3.64
N SER A 297 -3.43 20.97 -4.73
CA SER A 297 -4.01 20.54 -6.00
C SER A 297 -4.23 19.02 -6.00
N PHE A 298 -5.45 18.61 -6.27
CA PHE A 298 -5.83 17.21 -6.47
C PHE A 298 -7.05 17.12 -7.38
N THR A 299 -7.30 15.95 -7.94
CA THR A 299 -8.49 15.67 -8.75
C THR A 299 -9.60 15.08 -7.87
N PRO A 300 -10.88 15.50 -8.01
CA PRO A 300 -11.97 14.93 -7.22
C PRO A 300 -12.06 13.41 -7.36
N GLY A 301 -12.30 12.73 -6.24
CA GLY A 301 -12.34 11.26 -6.18
C GLY A 301 -10.99 10.58 -5.88
N GLN A 302 -9.90 11.35 -5.76
CA GLN A 302 -8.60 10.83 -5.29
C GLN A 302 -8.58 10.56 -3.78
N PHE A 303 -7.62 9.74 -3.34
CA PHE A 303 -7.37 9.42 -1.95
C PHE A 303 -5.94 9.78 -1.55
N MET A 304 -5.71 9.83 -0.23
CA MET A 304 -4.39 10.03 0.36
C MET A 304 -4.13 9.02 1.47
N GLU A 305 -2.86 8.82 1.83
CA GLU A 305 -2.46 8.12 3.04
C GLU A 305 -2.51 9.10 4.22
N TRP A 306 -3.43 8.85 5.15
CA TRP A 306 -3.61 9.60 6.39
C TRP A 306 -2.87 8.89 7.52
N THR A 307 -1.92 9.56 8.16
CA THR A 307 -1.08 9.00 9.22
C THR A 307 -1.35 9.71 10.53
N LEU A 308 -1.85 8.96 11.52
CA LEU A 308 -2.08 9.45 12.87
C LEU A 308 -0.90 9.15 13.80
N PRO A 309 -0.56 10.06 14.72
CA PRO A 309 0.27 9.70 15.85
C PRO A 309 -0.54 8.78 16.79
N LEU A 310 -0.16 7.51 16.88
CA LEU A 310 -0.77 6.52 17.79
C LEU A 310 0.31 5.94 18.70
N SER A 311 0.04 5.87 20.00
CA SER A 311 0.90 5.18 20.97
C SER A 311 0.83 3.65 20.82
N LYS A 312 -0.36 3.12 20.50
CA LYS A 312 -0.60 1.72 20.15
C LYS A 312 -1.49 1.63 18.92
N SER A 313 -1.08 0.81 17.96
CA SER A 313 -1.82 0.58 16.71
C SER A 313 -2.43 -0.81 16.66
N ASP A 314 -3.58 -0.93 15.98
CA ASP A 314 -4.16 -2.23 15.61
C ASP A 314 -3.30 -2.96 14.55
N SER A 315 -3.75 -4.15 14.12
CA SER A 315 -3.06 -4.96 13.10
C SER A 315 -2.90 -4.27 11.74
N ARG A 316 -3.59 -3.15 11.51
CA ARG A 316 -3.55 -2.35 10.29
C ARG A 316 -2.65 -1.12 10.43
N GLY A 317 -2.05 -0.88 11.60
CA GLY A 317 -1.08 0.20 11.85
C GLY A 317 -1.74 1.57 12.04
N ASN A 318 -0.94 2.64 11.98
CA ASN A 318 -1.41 4.02 12.19
C ASN A 318 -1.75 4.81 10.91
N ARG A 319 -1.70 4.14 9.75
CA ARG A 319 -1.93 4.76 8.44
C ARG A 319 -3.18 4.20 7.79
N ARG A 320 -3.96 5.05 7.12
CA ARG A 320 -5.14 4.62 6.34
C ARG A 320 -5.17 5.35 5.01
N TYR A 321 -5.40 4.62 3.93
CA TYR A 321 -5.77 5.21 2.65
C TYR A 321 -7.25 5.54 2.68
N LEU A 322 -7.58 6.83 2.62
CA LEU A 322 -8.95 7.31 2.67
C LEU A 322 -9.13 8.42 1.64
N THR A 323 -10.30 8.42 1.01
CA THR A 323 -10.67 9.43 0.02
C THR A 323 -10.58 10.83 0.61
N VAL A 324 -10.08 11.77 -0.20
CA VAL A 324 -10.21 13.20 0.12
C VAL A 324 -11.65 13.57 -0.20
N SER A 325 -12.51 13.62 0.82
CA SER A 325 -13.94 13.86 0.63
C SER A 325 -14.23 15.32 0.30
N SER A 326 -13.33 16.26 0.61
CA SER A 326 -13.45 17.64 0.13
C SER A 326 -13.29 17.74 -1.39
N SER A 327 -13.85 18.79 -1.97
CA SER A 327 -13.62 19.19 -3.36
C SER A 327 -12.35 20.04 -3.44
N PRO A 328 -11.59 20.02 -4.54
CA PRO A 328 -10.46 20.93 -4.73
C PRO A 328 -10.87 22.41 -4.81
N THR A 329 -12.16 22.72 -4.94
CA THR A 329 -12.70 24.08 -4.80
C THR A 329 -12.71 24.57 -3.34
N GLU A 330 -12.63 23.67 -2.35
CA GLU A 330 -12.60 24.00 -0.92
C GLU A 330 -11.16 24.30 -0.47
N LYS A 331 -10.54 25.33 -1.07
CA LYS A 331 -9.08 25.57 -1.05
C LYS A 331 -8.42 25.73 0.33
N SER A 332 -9.18 26.12 1.35
CA SER A 332 -8.67 26.35 2.71
C SER A 332 -8.75 25.12 3.61
N GLN A 333 -9.46 24.07 3.19
CA GLN A 333 -9.74 22.92 4.05
C GLN A 333 -9.66 21.59 3.29
N MET A 334 -9.08 20.60 3.95
CA MET A 334 -9.14 19.22 3.50
C MET A 334 -10.10 18.44 4.40
N MET A 335 -10.93 17.59 3.80
CA MET A 335 -11.92 16.80 4.53
C MET A 335 -11.70 15.31 4.31
N MET A 336 -11.85 14.56 5.39
CA MET A 336 -11.92 13.11 5.41
C MET A 336 -13.22 12.70 6.09
N SER A 337 -13.97 11.77 5.51
CA SER A 337 -15.20 11.28 6.14
C SER A 337 -15.15 9.78 6.35
N VAL A 338 -15.55 9.32 7.54
CA VAL A 338 -15.45 7.92 7.96
C VAL A 338 -16.75 7.46 8.62
N LYS A 339 -17.09 6.18 8.44
CA LYS A 339 -18.05 5.49 9.31
C LYS A 339 -17.37 5.06 10.61
N LEU A 340 -17.92 5.50 11.74
CA LEU A 340 -17.54 5.11 13.10
C LEU A 340 -18.48 3.98 13.57
N PRO A 341 -18.02 2.72 13.59
CA PRO A 341 -18.78 1.62 14.18
C PRO A 341 -18.66 1.64 15.70
N ASP A 342 -19.45 0.82 16.39
CA ASP A 342 -19.46 0.68 17.85
C ASP A 342 -18.11 0.20 18.40
N ASN A 343 -17.43 -0.68 17.66
CA ASN A 343 -16.06 -1.14 17.93
C ASN A 343 -15.07 -0.55 16.91
N PRO A 344 -14.64 0.71 17.08
CA PRO A 344 -13.73 1.37 16.13
C PRO A 344 -12.29 0.85 16.26
N SER A 345 -11.60 0.75 15.13
CA SER A 345 -10.13 0.61 15.05
C SER A 345 -9.40 1.68 15.87
N SER A 346 -8.16 1.42 16.30
CA SER A 346 -7.35 2.41 17.04
C SER A 346 -7.21 3.75 16.30
N PHE A 347 -7.12 3.71 14.97
CA PHE A 347 -7.12 4.90 14.12
C PHE A 347 -8.40 5.74 14.29
N LYS A 348 -9.57 5.10 14.24
CA LYS A 348 -10.88 5.75 14.40
C LYS A 348 -11.13 6.21 15.84
N GLN A 349 -10.64 5.46 16.83
CA GLN A 349 -10.67 5.88 18.24
C GLN A 349 -9.92 7.19 18.43
N ARG A 350 -8.68 7.28 17.91
CA ARG A 350 -7.91 8.52 17.97
C ARG A 350 -8.57 9.66 17.22
N LEU A 351 -9.13 9.43 16.03
CA LEU A 351 -9.91 10.47 15.35
C LEU A 351 -11.08 10.95 16.21
N ASN A 352 -11.77 10.05 16.91
CA ASN A 352 -12.91 10.41 17.73
C ASN A 352 -12.53 11.31 18.91
N THR A 353 -11.29 11.23 19.39
CA THR A 353 -10.76 12.04 20.50
C THR A 353 -9.96 13.26 20.03
N PHE A 354 -10.01 13.61 18.74
CA PHE A 354 -9.31 14.78 18.23
C PHE A 354 -9.88 16.08 18.80
N LEU A 355 -8.98 16.95 19.26
CA LEU A 355 -9.28 18.32 19.68
C LEU A 355 -8.77 19.31 18.64
N PRO A 356 -9.45 20.46 18.41
CA PRO A 356 -8.94 21.49 17.51
C PRO A 356 -7.48 21.82 17.81
N GLY A 357 -6.64 21.83 16.78
CA GLY A 357 -5.18 21.97 16.92
C GLY A 357 -4.41 20.65 16.81
N ASP A 358 -5.06 19.49 17.01
CA ASP A 358 -4.45 18.18 16.77
C ASP A 358 -3.94 18.06 15.34
N LYS A 359 -2.82 17.34 15.17
CA LYS A 359 -2.12 17.23 13.89
C LYS A 359 -2.28 15.86 13.27
N ILE A 360 -2.39 15.85 11.94
CA ILE A 360 -2.35 14.65 11.12
C ILE A 360 -1.41 14.87 9.94
N MET A 361 -0.73 13.82 9.52
CA MET A 361 0.10 13.86 8.32
C MET A 361 -0.64 13.22 7.15
N VAL A 362 -0.68 13.88 6.01
CA VAL A 362 -1.16 13.30 4.75
C VAL A 362 -0.05 13.22 3.73
N SER A 363 -0.09 12.18 2.91
CA SER A 363 0.88 11.95 1.84
C SER A 363 0.30 11.03 0.78
N HIS A 364 1.08 10.72 -0.26
CA HIS A 364 0.72 9.74 -1.29
C HIS A 364 -0.64 10.03 -1.96
N LEU A 365 -0.79 11.22 -2.55
CA LEU A 365 -1.96 11.51 -3.38
C LEU A 365 -2.01 10.55 -4.56
N SER A 366 -3.10 9.79 -4.65
CA SER A 366 -3.27 8.74 -5.66
C SER A 366 -4.76 8.49 -5.94
N GLY A 367 -5.03 7.56 -6.84
CA GLY A 367 -6.37 7.15 -7.22
C GLY A 367 -6.71 7.53 -8.66
N ASN A 368 -7.27 6.57 -9.39
CA ASN A 368 -7.78 6.72 -10.76
C ASN A 368 -9.31 6.78 -10.80
N PHE A 369 -9.96 6.90 -9.64
CA PHE A 369 -11.40 7.03 -9.50
C PHE A 369 -11.85 8.48 -9.77
N VAL A 370 -11.45 8.98 -10.93
CA VAL A 370 -11.67 10.36 -11.38
C VAL A 370 -12.57 10.37 -12.62
N LEU A 371 -13.24 11.49 -12.86
CA LEU A 371 -14.12 11.67 -14.03
C LEU A 371 -13.38 11.46 -15.36
N PRO A 372 -14.05 10.95 -16.41
CA PRO A 372 -13.45 10.86 -17.73
C PRO A 372 -13.20 12.27 -18.30
N LYS A 373 -12.20 12.39 -19.19
CA LYS A 373 -11.97 13.63 -19.93
C LYS A 373 -13.12 13.95 -20.88
N ASP A 374 -13.80 12.91 -21.39
CA ASP A 374 -14.97 13.05 -22.23
C ASP A 374 -16.16 13.60 -21.43
N VAL A 375 -16.54 14.82 -21.77
CA VAL A 375 -17.64 15.56 -21.15
C VAL A 375 -19.02 15.07 -21.60
N SER A 376 -19.13 14.32 -22.70
CA SER A 376 -20.39 13.75 -23.18
C SER A 376 -20.78 12.45 -22.46
N GLN A 377 -19.79 11.70 -21.96
CA GLN A 377 -20.00 10.41 -21.30
C GLN A 377 -20.95 10.51 -20.10
N LYS A 378 -22.12 9.85 -20.17
CA LYS A 378 -23.07 9.75 -19.05
C LYS A 378 -22.47 8.95 -17.89
N LEU A 379 -22.84 9.29 -16.66
CA LEU A 379 -22.26 8.69 -15.46
C LEU A 379 -23.30 7.93 -14.63
N ALA A 380 -22.86 6.82 -14.04
CA ALA A 380 -23.59 6.06 -13.04
C ALA A 380 -22.74 5.93 -11.78
N PHE A 381 -23.20 6.49 -10.68
CA PHE A 381 -22.56 6.39 -9.37
C PHE A 381 -23.34 5.40 -8.52
N ILE A 382 -22.67 4.36 -8.01
CA ILE A 382 -23.28 3.38 -7.10
C ILE A 382 -22.48 3.39 -5.80
N ALA A 383 -23.14 3.77 -4.70
CA ALA A 383 -22.52 3.98 -3.40
C ALA A 383 -23.07 3.04 -2.33
N GLY A 384 -22.19 2.46 -1.51
CA GLY A 384 -22.56 1.72 -0.31
C GLY A 384 -21.99 2.38 0.94
N GLY A 385 -22.86 2.85 1.85
CA GLY A 385 -22.46 3.45 3.13
C GLY A 385 -21.44 4.59 2.96
N VAL A 386 -20.24 4.43 3.55
CA VAL A 386 -19.15 5.43 3.47
C VAL A 386 -18.49 5.54 2.08
N GLY A 387 -18.79 4.60 1.17
CA GLY A 387 -18.39 4.66 -0.24
C GLY A 387 -18.95 5.88 -0.99
N ILE A 388 -19.83 6.66 -0.37
CA ILE A 388 -20.33 7.94 -0.88
C ILE A 388 -19.25 9.03 -0.98
N THR A 389 -18.15 8.90 -0.25
CA THR A 389 -17.12 9.94 -0.10
C THR A 389 -16.45 10.41 -1.39
N PRO A 390 -16.03 9.55 -2.35
CA PRO A 390 -15.54 10.03 -3.64
C PRO A 390 -16.61 10.79 -4.43
N PHE A 391 -17.87 10.35 -4.38
CA PHE A 391 -18.97 11.02 -5.08
C PHE A 391 -19.27 12.39 -4.48
N ARG A 392 -19.15 12.55 -3.16
CA ARG A 392 -19.26 13.87 -2.52
C ARG A 392 -18.21 14.83 -3.09
N SER A 393 -16.95 14.40 -3.21
CA SER A 393 -15.86 15.23 -3.77
C SER A 393 -16.15 15.62 -5.23
N ILE A 394 -16.51 14.63 -6.06
CA ILE A 394 -16.83 14.81 -7.48
C ILE A 394 -18.04 15.73 -7.69
N VAL A 395 -19.16 15.47 -6.99
CA VAL A 395 -20.39 16.24 -7.14
C VAL A 395 -20.23 17.66 -6.61
N LYS A 396 -19.57 17.85 -5.46
CA LYS A 396 -19.30 19.20 -4.95
C LYS A 396 -18.46 20.02 -5.93
N TYR A 397 -17.46 19.40 -6.55
CA TYR A 397 -16.67 20.04 -7.59
C TYR A 397 -17.51 20.45 -8.81
N ALA A 398 -18.39 19.56 -9.27
CA ALA A 398 -19.28 19.85 -10.39
C ALA A 398 -20.24 21.02 -10.09
N VAL A 399 -20.86 21.03 -8.90
CA VAL A 399 -21.74 22.12 -8.46
C VAL A 399 -20.97 23.44 -8.38
N ASP A 400 -19.82 23.47 -7.71
CA ASP A 400 -19.05 24.70 -7.54
C ASP A 400 -18.50 25.25 -8.87
N SER A 401 -18.18 24.35 -9.79
CA SER A 401 -17.63 24.69 -11.11
C SER A 401 -18.72 24.86 -12.19
N GLN A 402 -20.00 24.79 -11.81
CA GLN A 402 -21.15 24.88 -12.72
C GLN A 402 -21.09 23.87 -13.89
N ILE A 403 -20.57 22.67 -13.62
CA ILE A 403 -20.47 21.62 -14.63
C ILE A 403 -21.77 20.82 -14.64
N HIS A 404 -22.49 20.89 -15.75
CA HIS A 404 -23.68 20.07 -15.98
C HIS A 404 -23.28 18.70 -16.54
N LYS A 405 -23.75 17.62 -15.92
CA LYS A 405 -23.41 16.25 -16.31
C LYS A 405 -24.58 15.32 -16.05
N ASP A 406 -25.06 14.63 -17.08
CA ASP A 406 -26.05 13.57 -16.91
C ASP A 406 -25.46 12.45 -16.06
N SER A 407 -25.90 12.40 -14.81
CA SER A 407 -25.41 11.49 -13.81
C SER A 407 -26.58 10.94 -12.99
N VAL A 408 -26.45 9.68 -12.58
CA VAL A 408 -27.39 9.05 -11.67
C VAL A 408 -26.60 8.49 -10.49
N LEU A 409 -27.02 8.80 -9.27
CA LEU A 409 -26.51 8.21 -8.03
C LEU A 409 -27.52 7.21 -7.48
N LEU A 410 -27.12 5.95 -7.33
CA LEU A 410 -27.83 4.93 -6.58
C LEU A 410 -27.09 4.68 -5.25
N TYR A 411 -27.68 5.11 -4.14
CA TYR A 411 -27.06 5.08 -2.82
C TYR A 411 -27.75 4.09 -1.89
N SER A 412 -26.99 3.08 -1.43
CA SER A 412 -27.44 2.06 -0.49
C SER A 412 -26.88 2.28 0.91
N SER A 413 -27.72 2.15 1.93
CA SER A 413 -27.34 2.15 3.34
C SER A 413 -28.14 1.09 4.13
N ASN A 414 -27.81 0.89 5.41
CA ASN A 414 -28.58 0.00 6.28
C ASN A 414 -29.80 0.68 6.90
N SER A 415 -29.84 2.01 6.96
CA SER A 415 -31.03 2.75 7.42
C SER A 415 -31.12 4.12 6.74
N PRO A 416 -32.32 4.73 6.66
CA PRO A 416 -32.50 6.05 6.08
C PRO A 416 -31.61 7.13 6.73
N GLN A 417 -31.36 7.01 8.04
CA GLN A 417 -30.57 7.96 8.82
C GLN A 417 -29.07 7.86 8.52
N GLU A 418 -28.60 6.82 7.81
CA GLU A 418 -27.21 6.66 7.38
C GLU A 418 -26.89 7.38 6.05
N PHE A 419 -27.88 7.97 5.34
CA PHE A 419 -27.60 8.69 4.10
C PHE A 419 -26.89 10.02 4.38
N ALA A 420 -25.60 10.09 4.03
CA ALA A 420 -24.79 11.30 4.19
C ALA A 420 -24.89 12.24 2.98
N PHE A 421 -24.71 13.54 3.23
CA PHE A 421 -24.61 14.60 2.22
C PHE A 421 -25.85 14.79 1.34
N VAL A 422 -27.04 14.39 1.81
CA VAL A 422 -28.30 14.45 1.06
C VAL A 422 -28.56 15.85 0.47
N ASP A 423 -28.32 16.92 1.23
CA ASP A 423 -28.51 18.30 0.76
C ASP A 423 -27.63 18.66 -0.44
N LEU A 424 -26.39 18.16 -0.49
CA LEU A 424 -25.50 18.39 -1.62
C LEU A 424 -26.06 17.71 -2.88
N PHE A 425 -26.46 16.44 -2.76
CA PHE A 425 -26.96 15.70 -3.90
C PHE A 425 -28.31 16.23 -4.39
N LYS A 426 -29.15 16.74 -3.47
CA LYS A 426 -30.38 17.46 -3.84
C LYS A 426 -30.07 18.73 -4.66
N LYS A 427 -29.11 19.55 -4.23
CA LYS A 427 -28.68 20.74 -4.97
C LYS A 427 -28.08 20.39 -6.34
N ALA A 428 -27.38 19.27 -6.43
CA ALA A 428 -26.77 18.80 -7.66
C ALA A 428 -27.79 18.39 -8.74
N SER A 429 -29.09 18.28 -8.42
CA SER A 429 -30.13 18.04 -9.42
C SER A 429 -30.22 19.13 -10.49
N ALA A 430 -29.98 20.39 -10.11
CA ALA A 430 -29.86 21.51 -11.04
C ALA A 430 -28.69 21.36 -12.04
N PHE A 431 -27.74 20.49 -11.74
CA PHE A 431 -26.55 20.20 -12.55
C PHE A 431 -26.61 18.82 -13.24
N GLY A 432 -27.80 18.20 -13.29
CA GLY A 432 -28.04 16.95 -14.02
C GLY A 432 -27.87 15.66 -13.20
N LEU A 433 -27.73 15.76 -11.87
CA LEU A 433 -27.69 14.57 -10.99
C LEU A 433 -29.09 14.12 -10.60
N ARG A 434 -29.44 12.87 -10.94
CA ARG A 434 -30.61 12.17 -10.37
C ARG A 434 -30.17 11.25 -9.25
N THR A 435 -30.96 11.16 -8.17
CA THR A 435 -30.59 10.36 -6.99
C THR A 435 -31.66 9.34 -6.66
N PHE A 436 -31.25 8.10 -6.42
CA PHE A 436 -32.07 6.99 -5.96
C PHE A 436 -31.43 6.42 -4.69
N TYR A 437 -32.28 6.08 -3.72
CA TYR A 437 -31.85 5.60 -2.41
C TYR A 437 -32.47 4.23 -2.16
N THR A 438 -31.71 3.31 -1.57
CA THR A 438 -32.21 2.00 -1.13
C THR A 438 -31.71 1.66 0.27
N VAL A 439 -32.54 0.96 1.02
CA VAL A 439 -32.21 0.51 2.38
C VAL A 439 -32.10 -1.02 2.38
N SER A 440 -30.96 -1.54 2.83
CA SER A 440 -30.59 -2.96 2.75
C SER A 440 -30.70 -3.74 4.06
N ALA A 441 -31.13 -3.13 5.18
CA ALA A 441 -31.23 -3.87 6.44
C ALA A 441 -32.34 -4.92 6.42
N LYS A 442 -32.08 -6.02 7.14
CA LYS A 442 -33.00 -7.16 7.28
C LYS A 442 -34.17 -6.91 8.23
N GLU A 443 -34.04 -5.97 9.16
CA GLU A 443 -34.97 -5.76 10.29
C GLU A 443 -35.59 -4.35 10.33
N LEU A 444 -35.76 -3.70 9.18
CA LEU A 444 -36.48 -2.41 9.17
C LEU A 444 -38.00 -2.64 9.24
N SER A 445 -38.64 -1.97 10.20
CA SER A 445 -40.10 -1.89 10.27
C SER A 445 -40.66 -1.28 8.98
N LEU A 446 -41.87 -1.69 8.57
CA LEU A 446 -42.52 -1.19 7.36
C LEU A 446 -42.80 0.32 7.38
N ALA A 447 -42.84 0.95 8.56
CA ALA A 447 -43.32 2.33 8.74
C ALA A 447 -42.31 3.44 8.35
N ASP A 448 -41.00 3.16 8.32
CA ASP A 448 -39.99 4.24 8.29
C ASP A 448 -39.41 4.55 6.90
N TRP A 449 -39.69 3.74 5.87
CA TRP A 449 -39.10 3.91 4.53
C TRP A 449 -40.05 3.52 3.39
N GLY A 450 -40.49 4.52 2.62
CA GLY A 450 -41.34 4.33 1.44
C GLY A 450 -40.60 4.10 0.12
N GLY A 451 -39.26 4.05 0.14
CA GLY A 451 -38.45 3.82 -1.06
C GLY A 451 -38.11 2.35 -1.34
N PRO A 452 -37.30 2.08 -2.38
CA PRO A 452 -36.78 0.75 -2.69
C PRO A 452 -36.08 0.08 -1.50
N ARG A 453 -36.21 -1.25 -1.41
CA ARG A 453 -35.63 -2.06 -0.33
C ARG A 453 -34.79 -3.20 -0.87
N GLY A 454 -33.82 -3.60 -0.06
CA GLY A 454 -32.93 -4.72 -0.33
C GLY A 454 -31.62 -4.30 -1.01
N PRO A 455 -30.72 -5.28 -1.23
CA PRO A 455 -29.45 -5.06 -1.88
C PRO A 455 -29.66 -4.58 -3.32
N ILE A 456 -28.73 -3.76 -3.81
CA ILE A 456 -28.73 -3.34 -5.21
C ILE A 456 -28.66 -4.56 -6.11
N ASN A 457 -29.60 -4.64 -7.05
CA ASN A 457 -29.70 -5.72 -8.03
C ASN A 457 -29.92 -5.17 -9.44
N SER A 458 -29.84 -6.06 -10.42
CA SER A 458 -30.01 -5.77 -11.84
C SER A 458 -31.30 -5.03 -12.16
N ALA A 459 -32.42 -5.37 -11.50
CA ALA A 459 -33.71 -4.73 -11.72
C ALA A 459 -33.71 -3.27 -11.22
N MET A 460 -33.15 -3.03 -10.03
CA MET A 460 -33.02 -1.68 -9.46
C MET A 460 -32.12 -0.78 -10.31
N ILE A 461 -31.03 -1.33 -10.87
CA ILE A 461 -30.15 -0.60 -11.79
C ILE A 461 -30.92 -0.22 -13.06
N LYS A 462 -31.64 -1.16 -13.69
CA LYS A 462 -32.47 -0.87 -14.88
C LYS A 462 -33.55 0.17 -14.60
N GLN A 463 -34.21 0.09 -13.45
CA GLN A 463 -35.28 1.02 -13.07
C GLN A 463 -34.74 2.43 -12.85
N SER A 464 -33.60 2.56 -12.16
CA SER A 464 -32.98 3.87 -11.89
C SER A 464 -32.27 4.47 -13.10
N MET A 465 -31.78 3.62 -14.01
CA MET A 465 -30.99 4.00 -15.18
C MET A 465 -31.41 3.17 -16.40
N PRO A 466 -32.53 3.48 -17.08
CA PRO A 466 -32.98 2.71 -18.24
C PRO A 466 -31.95 2.68 -19.39
N ASP A 467 -31.13 3.72 -19.50
CA ASP A 467 -30.01 3.87 -20.45
C ASP A 467 -28.67 3.37 -19.89
N TYR A 468 -28.68 2.38 -18.99
CA TYR A 468 -27.49 1.90 -18.29
C TYR A 468 -26.34 1.47 -19.22
N SER A 469 -26.63 0.97 -20.42
CA SER A 469 -25.62 0.54 -21.41
C SER A 469 -24.68 1.67 -21.85
N ASP A 470 -25.16 2.90 -21.79
CA ASP A 470 -24.45 4.09 -22.28
C ASP A 470 -23.67 4.79 -21.17
N ARG A 471 -23.77 4.29 -19.93
CA ARG A 471 -23.21 4.93 -18.73
C ARG A 471 -21.86 4.32 -18.35
N LEU A 472 -20.95 5.19 -17.93
CA LEU A 472 -19.73 4.80 -17.25
C LEU A 472 -20.02 4.64 -15.75
N PHE A 473 -19.87 3.43 -15.25
CA PHE A 473 -20.13 3.08 -13.86
C PHE A 473 -18.94 3.38 -12.97
N TYR A 474 -19.24 3.97 -11.82
CA TYR A 474 -18.34 4.13 -10.69
C TYR A 474 -19.02 3.51 -9.49
N VAL A 475 -18.42 2.47 -8.93
CA VAL A 475 -18.96 1.74 -7.78
C VAL A 475 -18.01 1.89 -6.62
N SER A 476 -18.53 2.33 -5.47
CA SER A 476 -17.72 2.61 -4.29
C SER A 476 -18.40 2.14 -3.00
N GLY A 477 -17.69 1.40 -2.16
CA GLY A 477 -18.22 0.92 -0.88
C GLY A 477 -17.39 -0.17 -0.18
N PRO A 478 -17.97 -0.83 0.83
CA PRO A 478 -17.44 -2.07 1.41
C PRO A 478 -17.12 -3.11 0.34
N TYR A 479 -16.12 -3.94 0.60
CA TYR A 479 -15.64 -4.92 -0.38
C TYR A 479 -16.77 -5.85 -0.90
N GLY A 480 -17.57 -6.43 0.00
CA GLY A 480 -18.68 -7.32 -0.37
C GLY A 480 -19.77 -6.60 -1.18
N PHE A 481 -20.01 -5.31 -0.90
CA PHE A 481 -20.96 -4.49 -1.66
C PHE A 481 -20.47 -4.27 -3.10
N VAL A 482 -19.20 -3.88 -3.27
CA VAL A 482 -18.61 -3.61 -4.59
C VAL A 482 -18.62 -4.88 -5.44
N GLN A 483 -18.30 -6.03 -4.87
CA GLN A 483 -18.38 -7.32 -5.56
C GLN A 483 -19.81 -7.67 -5.99
N ALA A 484 -20.78 -7.54 -5.09
CA ALA A 484 -22.18 -7.84 -5.40
C ALA A 484 -22.68 -6.98 -6.57
N VAL A 485 -22.36 -5.69 -6.57
CA VAL A 485 -22.74 -4.79 -7.67
C VAL A 485 -22.00 -5.13 -8.97
N ASP A 486 -20.71 -5.48 -8.95
CA ASP A 486 -19.97 -5.90 -10.16
C ASP A 486 -20.58 -7.17 -10.79
N ILE A 487 -21.03 -8.12 -9.95
CA ILE A 487 -21.74 -9.32 -10.42
C ILE A 487 -23.07 -8.94 -11.09
N GLU A 488 -23.85 -8.05 -10.48
CA GLU A 488 -25.13 -7.60 -11.03
C GLU A 488 -24.94 -6.82 -12.35
N LEU A 489 -23.92 -5.97 -12.45
CA LEU A 489 -23.55 -5.30 -13.70
C LEU A 489 -23.10 -6.31 -14.77
N GLY A 490 -22.41 -7.37 -14.38
CA GLY A 490 -22.06 -8.48 -15.26
C GLY A 490 -23.29 -9.22 -15.80
N LYS A 491 -24.30 -9.49 -14.97
CA LYS A 491 -25.59 -10.07 -15.40
C LYS A 491 -26.33 -9.18 -16.39
N LEU A 492 -26.16 -7.86 -16.28
CA LEU A 492 -26.69 -6.88 -17.21
C LEU A 492 -25.91 -6.76 -18.53
N GLY A 493 -24.80 -7.49 -18.67
CA GLY A 493 -23.94 -7.43 -19.85
C GLY A 493 -23.05 -6.19 -19.91
N VAL A 494 -22.88 -5.44 -18.80
CA VAL A 494 -22.03 -4.24 -18.79
C VAL A 494 -20.55 -4.67 -18.91
N PRO A 495 -19.83 -4.23 -19.96
CA PRO A 495 -18.43 -4.61 -20.15
C PRO A 495 -17.54 -4.00 -19.06
N SER A 496 -16.53 -4.74 -18.62
CA SER A 496 -15.64 -4.30 -17.52
C SER A 496 -14.89 -3.00 -17.79
N ARG A 497 -14.73 -2.59 -19.06
CA ARG A 497 -14.14 -1.29 -19.41
C ARG A 497 -15.03 -0.08 -19.02
N GLN A 498 -16.34 -0.31 -18.91
CA GLN A 498 -17.32 0.69 -18.46
C GLN A 498 -17.52 0.69 -16.94
N ILE A 499 -16.78 -0.12 -16.19
CA ILE A 499 -16.93 -0.23 -14.74
C ILE A 499 -15.64 0.22 -14.07
N LYS A 500 -15.74 1.21 -13.18
CA LYS A 500 -14.66 1.65 -12.29
C LYS A 500 -15.05 1.30 -10.87
N LEU A 501 -14.19 0.59 -10.17
CA LEU A 501 -14.46 0.07 -8.83
C LEU A 501 -13.49 0.68 -7.82
N ASP A 502 -14.01 1.07 -6.66
CA ASP A 502 -13.26 1.53 -5.48
C ASP A 502 -13.78 0.82 -4.24
N TYR A 503 -12.93 0.14 -3.48
CA TYR A 503 -13.35 -0.62 -2.31
C TYR A 503 -12.62 -0.18 -1.05
N PHE A 504 -13.34 -0.17 0.06
CA PHE A 504 -12.86 0.32 1.34
C PHE A 504 -12.52 -0.86 2.26
N PRO A 505 -11.23 -1.20 2.45
CA PRO A 505 -10.85 -2.35 3.28
C PRO A 505 -11.17 -2.12 4.77
N GLY A 506 -11.64 -3.18 5.43
CA GLY A 506 -12.04 -3.19 6.84
C GLY A 506 -13.35 -2.47 7.15
N TYR A 507 -14.21 -2.36 6.14
CA TYR A 507 -15.64 -2.16 6.29
C TYR A 507 -16.28 -3.40 5.68
N GLY A 508 -16.81 -4.31 6.51
CA GLY A 508 -17.32 -5.61 6.08
C GLY A 508 -17.78 -6.42 7.27
#